data_AF-A0A7Y3STH5-F1
#
_entry.id   AF-A0A7Y3STH5-F1
#
_cell.length_a   1.000
_cell.length_b   1.000
_cell.length_c   1.000
_cell.angle_alpha   90.00
_cell.angle_beta   90.00
_cell.angle_gamma   90.00
#
_symmetry.space_group_name_H-M   'P 1'
#
loop_
_entity.id
_entity.type
_entity.pdbx_description
1 polymer ?
#
loop_
_entity_poly.entity_id
_entity_poly.type
_entity_poly.pdbx_seq_one_letter_code
_entity_poly.pdbx_strand_id
1 'polypeptide(L)' 'MNYIINSFHVEKIFFPKQTSTSNIFKDFVSALKNKGLKLTAPSVCSTFKILEATITILAPNGLEYEYPNDGIKVKLSYN' A
#
# COMPACT_ATOMS: atom_id res chain seq x y z
N MET A 1 12.65 -0.74 -4.01
CA MET A 1 11.42 -1.46 -3.60
C MET A 1 11.70 -2.95 -3.33
N ASN A 2 12.27 -3.69 -4.27
CA ASN A 2 12.60 -5.12 -4.11
C ASN A 2 13.44 -5.42 -2.84
N TYR A 3 14.45 -4.59 -2.54
CA TYR A 3 15.26 -4.72 -1.33
C TYR A 3 14.41 -4.75 -0.04
N ILE A 4 13.42 -3.85 0.10
CA ILE A 4 12.59 -3.78 1.30
C ILE A 4 11.77 -5.07 1.49
N ILE A 5 11.13 -5.57 0.43
CA ILE A 5 10.34 -6.81 0.47
C ILE A 5 11.22 -8.03 0.81
N ASN A 6 12.48 -8.03 0.37
CA ASN A 6 13.37 -9.14 0.63
C ASN A 6 14.02 -9.11 2.01
N SER A 7 14.27 -7.90 2.53
CA SER A 7 15.02 -7.69 3.77
C SER A 7 14.15 -7.61 5.03
N PHE A 8 12.88 -7.25 4.91
CA PHE A 8 11.99 -7.08 6.07
C PHE A 8 10.85 -8.09 6.07
N HIS A 9 10.38 -8.43 7.27
CA HIS A 9 9.10 -9.11 7.42
C HIS A 9 7.98 -8.11 7.14
N VAL A 10 7.17 -8.39 6.11
CA VAL A 10 6.09 -7.51 5.67
C VAL A 10 4.76 -8.25 5.82
N GLU A 11 3.91 -7.81 6.73
CA GLU A 11 2.61 -8.43 6.95
C GLU A 11 1.55 -7.95 5.95
N LYS A 12 1.58 -6.66 5.61
CA LYS A 12 0.54 -6.04 4.80
C LYS A 12 1.12 -4.93 3.92
N ILE A 13 0.68 -4.90 2.66
CA ILE A 13 1.08 -3.90 1.68
C ILE A 13 -0.17 -3.23 1.14
N PHE A 14 -0.31 -1.93 1.37
CA PHE A 14 -1.35 -1.13 0.75
C PHE A 14 -0.87 -0.62 -0.59
N PHE A 15 -1.68 -0.81 -1.63
CA PHE A 15 -1.33 -0.38 -2.98
C PHE A 15 -2.59 0.03 -3.76
N PRO A 16 -2.53 1.11 -4.56
CA PRO A 16 -3.66 1.50 -5.41
C PRO A 16 -4.02 0.38 -6.39
N LYS A 17 -5.28 0.30 -6.85
CA LYS A 17 -5.70 -0.64 -7.89
C LYS A 17 -5.24 -0.17 -9.27
N GLN A 18 -3.92 -0.06 -9.45
CA GLN A 18 -3.29 0.43 -10.67
C GLN A 18 -2.20 -0.54 -11.11
N THR A 19 -1.88 -0.53 -12.40
CA THR A 19 -0.79 -1.28 -12.99
C THR A 19 0.14 -0.34 -13.75
N SER A 20 1.39 -0.76 -13.93
CA SER A 20 2.38 0.00 -14.71
C SER A 20 3.21 -0.97 -15.55
N THR A 21 3.78 -0.49 -16.66
CA THR A 21 4.68 -1.27 -17.52
C THR A 21 6.16 -1.05 -17.19
N SER A 22 6.46 -0.16 -16.23
CA SER A 22 7.83 0.18 -15.83
C SER A 22 8.58 -1.02 -15.23
N ASN A 23 9.90 -1.03 -15.39
CA ASN A 23 10.75 -2.09 -14.84
C ASN A 23 10.67 -2.16 -13.32
N ILE A 24 10.60 -1.00 -12.65
CA ILE A 24 10.47 -0.92 -11.18
C ILE A 24 9.18 -1.61 -10.70
N PHE A 25 8.06 -1.44 -11.41
CA PHE A 25 6.80 -2.10 -11.07
C PHE A 25 6.88 -3.62 -11.28
N LYS A 26 7.51 -4.07 -12.38
CA LYS A 26 7.71 -5.50 -12.65
C LYS A 26 8.57 -6.18 -11.58
N ASP A 27 9.65 -5.52 -11.15
CA ASP A 27 10.52 -6.02 -10.08
C ASP A 27 9.78 -6.09 -8.74
N PHE A 28 8.96 -5.08 -8.44
CA PHE A 28 8.09 -5.06 -7.26
C PHE A 28 7.11 -6.25 -7.27
N VAL A 29 6.36 -6.46 -8.35
CA VAL A 29 5.40 -7.57 -8.48
C VAL A 29 6.12 -8.93 -8.37
N SER A 30 7.31 -9.06 -8.95
CA SER A 30 8.10 -10.30 -8.85
C SER A 30 8.52 -10.59 -7.40
N ALA A 31 8.97 -9.57 -6.66
CA ALA A 31 9.33 -9.71 -5.25
C ALA A 31 8.14 -10.15 -4.38
N LEU A 32 6.96 -9.56 -4.62
CA LEU A 32 5.72 -9.94 -3.93
C LEU A 32 5.36 -11.41 -4.17
N LYS A 33 5.38 -11.84 -5.43
CA LYS A 33 5.07 -13.23 -5.82
C LYS A 33 6.02 -14.21 -5.16
N ASN A 34 7.32 -13.92 -5.16
CA ASN A 34 8.34 -14.78 -4.55
C ASN A 34 8.16 -14.94 -3.03
N LYS A 35 7.59 -13.94 -2.36
CA LYS A 35 7.31 -13.96 -0.92
C LYS A 35 5.87 -14.40 -0.58
N GLY A 36 5.04 -14.70 -1.57
CA GLY A 36 3.62 -15.03 -1.35
C GLY A 36 2.79 -13.86 -0.80
N LEU A 37 3.25 -12.62 -0.96
CA LEU A 37 2.60 -11.42 -0.43
C LEU A 37 1.48 -10.95 -1.36
N LYS A 38 0.39 -10.46 -0.76
CA LYS A 38 -0.77 -9.91 -1.48
C LYS A 38 -0.88 -8.40 -1.27
N LEU A 39 -1.34 -7.72 -2.31
CA LEU A 39 -1.66 -6.31 -2.24
C LEU A 39 -3.05 -6.11 -1.61
N THR A 40 -3.15 -5.16 -0.69
CA THR A 40 -4.41 -4.70 -0.11
C THR A 40 -4.79 -3.38 -0.75
N ALA A 41 -5.97 -3.32 -1.38
CA ALA A 41 -6.53 -2.05 -1.81
C ALA A 41 -6.95 -1.24 -0.58
N PRO A 42 -6.61 0.06 -0.49
CA PRO A 42 -7.07 0.91 0.60
C PRO A 42 -8.60 1.03 0.58
N SER A 43 -9.22 0.96 1.75
CA SER A 43 -10.66 1.19 1.93
C SER A 43 -10.84 2.46 2.75
N VAL A 44 -11.56 3.45 2.22
CA VAL A 44 -11.78 4.74 2.90
C VAL A 44 -12.51 4.52 4.22
N CYS A 45 -12.15 5.30 5.24
CA CYS A 45 -12.64 5.18 6.62
C CYS A 45 -12.24 3.88 7.35
N SER A 46 -11.55 2.94 6.69
CA SER A 46 -10.99 1.78 7.41
C SER A 46 -9.85 2.22 8.32
N THR A 47 -9.74 1.54 9.46
CA THR A 47 -8.70 1.79 10.45
C THR A 47 -7.91 0.53 10.73
N PHE A 48 -6.63 0.71 11.08
CA PHE A 48 -5.78 -0.35 11.58
C PHE A 48 -4.80 0.21 12.60
N LYS A 49 -4.36 -0.62 13.52
CA LYS A 49 -3.41 -0.23 14.56
C LYS A 49 -1.99 -0.63 14.18
N ILE A 50 -1.05 0.25 14.49
CA ILE A 50 0.38 -0.05 14.55
C ILE A 50 0.81 0.32 15.96
N LEU A 51 1.06 -0.68 16.80
CA LEU A 51 1.34 -0.48 18.23
C LEU A 51 0.23 0.39 18.88
N GLU A 52 0.60 1.54 19.41
CA GLU A 52 -0.28 2.52 20.06
C GLU A 52 -0.91 3.52 19.08
N ALA A 53 -0.44 3.56 17.83
CA ALA A 53 -0.99 4.45 16.81
C ALA A 53 -2.18 3.81 16.09
N THR A 54 -3.21 4.61 15.83
CA THR A 54 -4.31 4.26 14.94
C THR A 54 -4.12 4.97 13.60
N ILE A 55 -4.08 4.19 12.52
CA ILE A 55 -4.03 4.70 11.15
C ILE A 55 -5.43 4.61 10.56
N THR A 56 -5.93 5.72 10.02
CA THR A 56 -7.21 5.81 9.30
C THR A 56 -6.94 6.13 7.84
N ILE A 57 -7.50 5.36 6.92
CA ILE A 57 -7.40 5.64 5.49
C ILE A 57 -8.40 6.74 5.10
N LEU A 58 -7.90 7.83 4.54
CA LEU A 58 -8.68 9.00 4.14
C LEU A 58 -8.95 9.08 2.63
N ALA A 59 -8.15 8.39 1.80
CA ALA A 59 -8.28 8.40 0.34
C ALA A 59 -7.82 7.04 -0.25
N PRO A 60 -8.23 6.66 -1.47
CA PRO A 60 -8.79 7.52 -2.54
C PRO A 60 -10.27 7.86 -2.34
N ASN A 61 -10.68 9.10 -2.64
CA ASN A 61 -12.10 9.52 -2.62
C ASN A 61 -12.80 9.17 -3.96
N GLY A 62 -12.65 7.93 -4.42
CA GLY A 62 -13.15 7.44 -5.71
C GLY A 62 -12.67 6.01 -6.02
N LEU A 63 -13.28 5.35 -7.02
CA LEU A 63 -12.88 4.00 -7.46
C LEU A 63 -11.57 4.02 -8.28
N GLU A 64 -11.26 5.16 -8.89
CA GLU A 64 -10.13 5.33 -9.78
C GLU A 64 -9.20 6.42 -9.24
N TYR A 65 -7.92 6.21 -9.48
CA TYR A 65 -6.87 7.19 -9.27
C TYR A 65 -6.70 7.88 -10.61
N GLU A 66 -7.27 9.08 -10.74
CA GLU A 66 -7.33 9.80 -12.02
C GLU A 66 -5.95 10.41 -12.35
N TYR A 67 -5.16 10.73 -11.32
CA TYR A 67 -3.83 11.28 -11.46
C TYR A 67 -2.79 10.56 -10.58
N PRO A 68 -1.51 10.49 -10.99
CA PRO A 68 -0.44 9.84 -10.21
C PRO A 68 -0.22 10.42 -8.80
N ASN A 69 -0.67 11.65 -8.56
CA ASN A 69 -0.62 12.35 -7.27
C ASN A 69 -1.83 12.03 -6.36
N ASP A 70 -2.77 11.17 -6.78
CA ASP A 70 -3.85 10.66 -5.94
C ASP A 70 -3.34 9.60 -4.95
N GLY A 71 -2.20 9.82 -4.28
CA GLY A 71 -1.63 8.85 -3.35
C GLY A 71 -2.60 8.43 -2.23
N ILE A 72 -2.31 7.29 -1.59
CA ILE A 72 -3.06 6.84 -0.40
C ILE A 72 -2.84 7.86 0.72
N LYS A 73 -3.92 8.53 1.16
CA LYS A 73 -3.89 9.48 2.28
C LYS A 73 -4.26 8.76 3.56
N VAL A 74 -3.52 9.01 4.62
CA VAL A 74 -3.79 8.43 5.95
C VAL A 74 -3.75 9.50 7.03
N LYS A 75 -4.59 9.34 8.05
CA LYS A 75 -4.50 10.06 9.32
C LYS A 75 -3.90 9.13 10.36
N LEU A 76 -2.84 9.58 11.03
CA LEU A 76 -2.28 8.93 12.20
C LEU A 76 -2.83 9.62 13.44
N SER A 77 -3.34 8.84 14.39
CA SER A 77 -3.73 9.28 15.72
C SER A 77 -2.93 8.49 16.75
N TYR A 78 -2.34 9.17 17.72
CA TYR A 78 -1.57 8.62 18.83
C TYR A 78 -1.92 9.41 20.09
N ASN A 79 -1.99 8.74 21.24
CA ASN A 79 -2.37 9.33 22.52
C ASN A 79 -1.15 9.54 23.41
#